data_AF-A0A0C2RPD1-F1
#
_entry.id   AF-A0A0C2RPD1-F1
#
_cell.length_a   1.000
_cell.length_b   1.000
_cell.length_c   1.000
_cell.angle_alpha   90.00
_cell.angle_beta   90.00
_cell.angle_gamma   90.00
#
_symmetry.space_group_name_H-M   'P 1'
#
loop_
_entity.id
_entity.type
_entity.pdbx_description
1 polymer ?
#
loop_
_entity_poly.entity_id
_entity_poly.type
_entity_poly.pdbx_seq_one_letter_code
_entity_poly.pdbx_strand_id
1 'polypeptide(L)'
;MRRSSWLGIGFFLIGIGVLIFAYAPGIGPNPKNELYEYSSSGLRLNVVTNGERFTEGDNIEVEVTLVNELGAPITYDVFCERAIELKVKAVDIDEELRSKPKQRSCKDHKEKSIMNVNEQITIDSTFKLEIPFNEEDTILAPSGNYEIQILFYPTAQNEFIYRIPIEIVQENPELVNINDARAQAMDTNKASGWFLNYRDGEKYVISEEIPYIEDGHWIFTWKAMNADQSVDLPDKELVVAVDALKEE
;
A
#
# COMPACT_ATOMS: atom_id res chain seq x y z
N MET A 1 59.81 -13.33 30.02
CA MET A 1 59.86 -12.41 28.86
C MET A 1 58.66 -12.69 27.97
N ARG A 2 57.62 -11.85 28.04
CA ARG A 2 56.41 -11.93 27.21
C ARG A 2 56.51 -10.86 26.13
N ARG A 3 56.40 -11.24 24.84
CA ARG A 3 56.30 -10.30 23.71
C ARG A 3 54.81 -9.99 23.48
N SER A 4 54.45 -8.72 23.56
CA SER A 4 53.12 -8.21 23.24
C SER A 4 52.96 -8.07 21.72
N SER A 5 51.86 -8.59 21.18
CA SER A 5 51.45 -8.35 19.79
C SER A 5 50.67 -7.04 19.71
N TRP A 6 51.27 -6.03 19.08
CA TRP A 6 50.69 -4.72 18.76
C TRP A 6 50.23 -4.69 17.28
N LEU A 7 49.40 -5.64 16.87
CA LEU A 7 48.98 -5.78 15.46
C LEU A 7 47.46 -5.95 15.27
N GLY A 8 46.65 -5.47 16.22
CA GLY A 8 45.21 -5.69 16.25
C GLY A 8 44.30 -4.45 16.24
N ILE A 9 44.80 -3.27 15.87
CA ILE A 9 43.99 -2.02 15.90
C ILE A 9 43.94 -1.31 14.53
N GLY A 10 44.73 -1.74 13.54
CA GLY A 10 44.84 -1.05 12.25
C GLY A 10 43.78 -1.37 11.19
N PHE A 11 42.93 -2.40 11.37
CA PHE A 11 42.02 -2.87 10.31
C PHE A 11 40.53 -2.57 10.55
N PHE A 12 40.16 -1.97 11.68
CA PHE A 12 38.75 -1.65 12.00
C PHE A 12 38.29 -0.25 11.55
N LEU A 13 39.15 0.54 10.89
CA LEU A 13 38.83 1.92 10.46
C LEU A 13 38.75 2.11 8.94
N ILE A 14 38.83 1.04 8.14
CA ILE A 14 38.69 1.13 6.67
C ILE A 14 37.27 0.70 6.21
N GLY A 15 36.50 0.02 7.05
CA GLY A 15 35.13 -0.43 6.73
C GLY A 15 34.01 0.61 6.88
N ILE A 16 34.28 1.76 7.52
CA ILE A 16 33.29 2.84 7.72
C ILE A 16 33.53 4.01 6.72
N GLY A 17 34.58 3.92 5.90
CA GLY A 17 35.01 5.01 5.01
C GLY A 17 34.36 5.07 3.63
N VAL A 18 33.44 4.16 3.28
CA VAL A 18 32.87 4.08 1.92
C VAL A 18 31.42 4.60 1.81
N LEU A 19 30.75 4.95 2.91
CA LEU A 19 29.39 5.50 2.87
C LEU A 19 29.30 7.04 2.89
N ILE A 20 30.42 7.77 2.88
CA ILE A 20 30.41 9.25 2.93
C ILE A 20 30.76 9.90 1.56
N PHE A 21 31.17 9.14 0.54
CA PHE A 21 31.66 9.72 -0.72
C PHE A 21 30.74 9.65 -1.95
N ALA A 22 29.46 9.30 -1.79
CA ALA A 22 28.46 9.41 -2.87
C ALA A 22 27.64 10.71 -2.85
N TYR A 23 27.69 11.50 -1.77
CA TYR A 23 27.04 12.82 -1.69
C TYR A 23 28.02 13.94 -2.03
N ALA A 24 28.39 14.01 -3.30
CA ALA A 24 28.87 15.29 -3.84
C ALA A 24 27.72 16.30 -3.77
N PRO A 25 27.95 17.54 -3.29
CA PRO A 25 26.89 18.55 -3.18
C PRO A 25 26.55 19.08 -4.58
N GLY A 26 25.61 18.43 -5.24
CA GLY A 26 24.88 18.96 -6.38
C GLY A 26 23.85 19.96 -5.89
N ILE A 27 23.97 21.19 -6.36
CA ILE A 27 23.09 22.32 -6.07
C ILE A 27 21.68 22.00 -6.61
N GLY A 28 20.75 21.73 -5.69
CA GLY A 28 19.32 21.54 -5.91
C GLY A 28 18.63 21.32 -4.55
N PRO A 29 17.34 21.63 -4.39
CA PRO A 29 16.65 21.36 -3.13
C PRO A 29 16.69 19.85 -2.89
N ASN A 30 17.43 19.41 -1.88
CA ASN A 30 17.46 18.02 -1.46
C ASN A 30 16.01 17.59 -1.14
N PRO A 31 15.45 16.54 -1.77
CA PRO A 31 14.21 15.96 -1.28
C PRO A 31 14.46 15.53 0.17
N LYS A 32 13.50 15.83 1.06
CA LYS A 32 13.59 15.37 2.44
C LYS A 32 13.35 13.86 2.42
N ASN A 33 14.42 13.09 2.56
CA ASN A 33 14.29 11.66 2.76
C ASN A 33 13.82 11.42 4.20
N GLU A 34 12.67 10.78 4.35
CA GLU A 34 12.10 10.36 5.63
C GLU A 34 12.50 8.91 5.91
N LEU A 35 12.96 8.64 7.14
CA LEU A 35 13.40 7.31 7.59
C LEU A 35 12.45 6.79 8.66
N TYR A 36 11.90 5.60 8.43
CA TYR A 36 11.06 4.87 9.36
C TYR A 36 11.77 3.58 9.78
N GLU A 37 11.98 3.41 11.08
CA GLU A 37 12.54 2.20 11.66
C GLU A 37 11.48 1.49 12.50
N TYR A 38 11.30 0.20 12.26
CA TYR A 38 10.36 -0.62 13.00
C TYR A 38 10.96 -1.99 13.29
N SER A 39 10.71 -2.52 14.49
CA SER A 39 11.17 -3.86 14.86
C SER A 39 10.05 -4.61 15.57
N SER A 40 9.78 -5.83 15.12
CA SER A 40 8.80 -6.72 15.71
C SER A 40 9.11 -8.17 15.38
N SER A 41 8.83 -9.09 16.31
CA SER A 41 8.98 -10.55 16.11
C SER A 41 10.35 -11.00 15.57
N GLY A 42 11.43 -10.30 15.95
CA GLY A 42 12.78 -10.60 15.46
C GLY A 42 13.03 -10.21 14.00
N LEU A 43 12.19 -9.34 13.44
CA LEU A 43 12.43 -8.66 12.17
C LEU A 43 12.67 -7.18 12.44
N ARG A 44 13.64 -6.59 11.74
CA ARG A 44 13.85 -5.14 11.71
C ARG A 44 13.62 -4.62 10.29
N LEU A 45 12.79 -3.61 10.18
CA LEU A 45 12.40 -2.93 8.95
C LEU A 45 12.96 -1.51 8.97
N ASN A 46 13.65 -1.13 7.92
CA ASN A 46 14.01 0.25 7.63
C ASN A 46 13.32 0.64 6.33
N VAL A 47 12.60 1.75 6.33
CA VAL A 47 11.95 2.31 5.14
C VAL A 47 12.46 3.72 4.91
N VAL A 48 12.91 4.00 3.70
CA VAL A 48 13.28 5.35 3.25
C VAL A 48 12.29 5.77 2.17
N THR A 49 11.66 6.93 2.34
CA THR A 49 10.78 7.54 1.34
C THR A 49 11.20 8.98 1.06
N ASN A 50 10.90 9.50 -0.12
CA ASN A 50 11.22 10.87 -0.53
C ASN A 50 10.25 11.94 0.00
N GLY A 51 9.30 11.56 0.85
CA GLY A 51 8.43 12.49 1.58
C GLY A 51 7.19 11.84 2.19
N GLU A 52 6.41 12.66 2.90
CA GLU A 52 5.10 12.32 3.47
C GLU A 52 3.92 12.99 2.73
N ARG A 53 4.20 14.01 1.91
CA ARG A 53 3.21 14.79 1.18
C ARG A 53 3.66 14.98 -0.26
N PHE A 54 2.81 14.58 -1.20
CA PHE A 54 3.10 14.54 -2.64
C PHE A 54 2.11 15.39 -3.41
N THR A 55 2.59 16.05 -4.47
CA THR A 55 1.84 16.97 -5.32
C THR A 55 1.92 16.56 -6.79
N GLU A 56 1.15 17.22 -7.65
CA GLU A 56 1.10 16.91 -9.07
C GLU A 56 2.50 16.87 -9.71
N GLY A 57 2.79 15.75 -10.39
CA GLY A 57 4.07 15.51 -11.06
C GLY A 57 5.13 14.83 -10.19
N ASP A 58 4.92 14.71 -8.88
CA ASP A 58 5.80 13.95 -8.00
C ASP A 58 5.70 12.44 -8.28
N ASN A 59 6.73 11.71 -7.87
CA ASN A 59 6.67 10.25 -7.73
C ASN A 59 6.96 9.89 -6.28
N ILE A 60 6.35 8.82 -5.79
CA ILE A 60 6.66 8.26 -4.47
C ILE A 60 7.77 7.25 -4.68
N GLU A 61 8.93 7.50 -4.08
CA GLU A 61 10.08 6.60 -4.11
C GLU A 61 10.20 5.95 -2.73
N VAL A 62 10.19 4.61 -2.68
CA VAL A 62 10.26 3.85 -1.43
C VAL A 62 11.37 2.82 -1.54
N GLU A 63 12.32 2.87 -0.61
CA GLU A 63 13.29 1.81 -0.37
C GLU A 63 12.97 1.12 0.94
N VAL A 64 12.91 -0.21 0.92
CA VAL A 64 12.63 -1.01 2.11
C VAL A 64 13.74 -2.02 2.30
N THR A 65 14.27 -2.08 3.52
CA THR A 65 15.23 -3.09 3.96
C THR A 65 14.68 -3.85 5.15
N LEU A 66 14.49 -5.16 5.00
CA LEU A 66 14.10 -6.08 6.06
C LEU A 66 15.30 -6.91 6.53
N VAL A 67 15.50 -7.05 7.83
CA VAL A 67 16.60 -7.77 8.46
C VAL A 67 16.07 -8.82 9.43
N ASN A 68 16.60 -10.04 9.37
CA ASN A 68 16.27 -11.10 10.32
C ASN A 68 17.16 -11.03 11.57
N GLU A 69 16.60 -10.63 12.69
CA GLU A 69 17.25 -10.52 14.00
C GLU A 69 16.75 -11.58 15.00
N LEU A 70 15.95 -12.57 14.56
CA LEU A 70 15.33 -13.60 15.40
C LEU A 70 16.34 -14.59 15.99
N GLY A 71 17.58 -14.60 15.50
CA GLY A 71 18.61 -15.56 15.90
C GLY A 71 18.41 -16.96 15.30
N ALA A 72 17.39 -17.15 14.45
CA ALA A 72 17.13 -18.37 13.69
C ALA A 72 16.65 -18.04 12.27
N PRO A 73 16.79 -18.96 11.29
CA PRO A 73 16.26 -18.75 9.94
C PRO A 73 14.74 -18.62 9.93
N ILE A 74 14.21 -17.77 9.04
CA ILE A 74 12.78 -17.55 8.83
C ILE A 74 12.41 -18.09 7.45
N THR A 75 11.48 -19.04 7.40
CA THR A 75 10.89 -19.49 6.13
C THR A 75 9.73 -18.58 5.78
N TYR A 76 9.70 -18.05 4.56
CA TYR A 76 8.69 -17.11 4.11
C TYR A 76 8.20 -17.43 2.69
N ASP A 77 7.03 -16.91 2.37
CA ASP A 77 6.42 -17.05 1.06
C ASP A 77 6.88 -15.92 0.13
N VAL A 78 7.32 -16.32 -1.06
CA VAL A 78 7.69 -15.43 -2.16
C VAL A 78 6.52 -15.39 -3.13
N PHE A 79 5.97 -14.20 -3.35
CA PHE A 79 4.90 -13.96 -4.31
C PHE A 79 5.50 -13.31 -5.54
N CYS A 80 5.42 -14.01 -6.68
CA CYS A 80 5.89 -13.48 -7.95
C CYS A 80 7.35 -13.00 -7.91
N GLU A 81 8.22 -13.87 -7.39
CA GLU A 81 9.67 -13.63 -7.22
C GLU A 81 10.01 -12.49 -6.24
N ARG A 82 9.03 -11.97 -5.49
CA ARG A 82 9.22 -10.92 -4.48
C ARG A 82 9.00 -11.45 -3.07
N ALA A 83 9.97 -11.17 -2.21
CA ALA A 83 9.91 -11.50 -0.79
C ALA A 83 9.07 -10.49 0.00
N ILE A 84 9.10 -9.23 -0.41
CA ILE A 84 8.37 -8.12 0.21
C ILE A 84 7.43 -7.55 -0.85
N GLU A 85 6.18 -7.33 -0.46
CA GLU A 85 5.20 -6.63 -1.29
C GLU A 85 5.11 -5.17 -0.83
N LEU A 86 5.15 -4.24 -1.79
CA LEU A 86 4.93 -2.81 -1.57
C LEU A 86 3.71 -2.36 -2.34
N LYS A 87 2.81 -1.69 -1.64
CA LYS A 87 1.59 -1.10 -2.19
C LYS A 87 1.47 0.32 -1.67
N VAL A 88 0.87 1.20 -2.46
CA VAL A 88 0.41 2.50 -1.98
C VAL A 88 -1.09 2.54 -2.19
N LYS A 89 -1.85 2.55 -1.10
CA LYS A 89 -3.31 2.45 -1.11
C LYS A 89 -3.94 3.75 -0.66
N ALA A 90 -5.06 4.13 -1.26
CA ALA A 90 -5.90 5.16 -0.67
C ALA A 90 -6.59 4.61 0.60
N VAL A 91 -6.82 5.49 1.57
CA VAL A 91 -7.50 5.10 2.83
C VAL A 91 -9.02 5.01 2.64
N ASP A 92 -9.59 5.89 1.82
CA ASP A 92 -11.04 6.08 1.69
C ASP A 92 -11.64 5.48 0.41
N ILE A 93 -10.81 4.92 -0.48
CA ILE A 93 -11.21 4.23 -1.71
C ILE A 93 -10.36 2.96 -1.88
N ASP A 94 -10.91 1.89 -2.43
CA ASP A 94 -10.18 0.62 -2.63
C ASP A 94 -9.36 0.68 -3.92
N GLU A 95 -8.45 1.65 -3.98
CA GLU A 95 -7.55 1.88 -5.12
C GLU A 95 -6.09 1.82 -4.69
N GLU A 96 -5.27 1.22 -5.54
CA GLU A 96 -3.82 1.16 -5.37
C GLU A 96 -3.13 1.99 -6.46
N LEU A 97 -2.08 2.73 -6.09
CA LEU A 97 -1.28 3.44 -7.08
C LEU A 97 -0.48 2.47 -7.95
N ARG A 98 -0.29 2.85 -9.21
CA ARG A 98 0.50 2.07 -10.16
C ARG A 98 2.00 2.19 -9.89
N SER A 99 2.67 1.05 -9.68
CA SER A 99 4.14 0.97 -9.67
C SER A 99 4.73 0.79 -11.08
N LYS A 100 5.94 1.32 -11.34
CA LYS A 100 6.73 1.02 -12.55
C LYS A 100 7.74 -0.12 -12.27
N PRO A 101 8.08 -1.01 -13.23
CA PRO A 101 7.40 -1.37 -14.48
C PRO A 101 6.51 -2.62 -14.31
N LYS A 102 5.62 -2.81 -15.31
CA LYS A 102 4.68 -3.94 -15.50
C LYS A 102 5.07 -5.21 -14.74
N GLN A 103 4.32 -5.46 -13.66
CA GLN A 103 4.08 -6.79 -13.13
C GLN A 103 3.82 -7.71 -14.33
N ARG A 104 4.73 -8.67 -14.61
CA ARG A 104 4.33 -9.80 -15.44
C ARG A 104 3.15 -10.43 -14.71
N SER A 105 2.07 -10.70 -15.45
CA SER A 105 0.99 -11.59 -15.01
C SER A 105 1.63 -12.85 -14.44
N CYS A 106 1.73 -12.87 -13.12
CA CYS A 106 2.20 -13.99 -12.34
C CYS A 106 0.96 -14.42 -11.60
N LYS A 107 0.22 -15.33 -12.23
CA LYS A 107 -0.89 -16.00 -11.59
C LYS A 107 -0.29 -17.10 -10.72
N ASP A 108 -0.48 -16.96 -9.41
CA ASP A 108 -0.48 -18.03 -8.42
C ASP A 108 0.84 -18.74 -8.10
N HIS A 109 2.00 -18.24 -8.55
CA HIS A 109 3.27 -18.88 -8.20
C HIS A 109 3.77 -18.44 -6.83
N LYS A 110 3.53 -19.30 -5.84
CA LYS A 110 3.96 -19.13 -4.45
C LYS A 110 5.12 -20.08 -4.16
N GLU A 111 6.31 -19.53 -4.02
CA GLU A 111 7.51 -20.30 -3.64
C GLU A 111 7.85 -20.07 -2.17
N LYS A 112 8.48 -21.07 -1.54
CA LYS A 112 9.03 -20.90 -0.19
C LYS A 112 10.51 -20.59 -0.29
N SER A 113 10.93 -19.55 0.41
CA SER A 113 12.33 -19.18 0.58
C SER A 113 12.71 -19.14 2.06
N ILE A 114 14.01 -19.06 2.35
CA ILE A 114 14.55 -19.04 3.69
C ILE A 114 15.43 -17.79 3.82
N MET A 115 15.13 -16.96 4.82
CA MET A 115 15.93 -15.81 5.23
C MET A 115 16.78 -16.22 6.43
N ASN A 116 18.09 -16.29 6.24
CA ASN A 116 19.04 -16.65 7.29
C ASN A 116 19.17 -15.54 8.35
N VAL A 117 19.81 -15.87 9.46
CA VAL A 117 20.06 -14.92 10.55
C VAL A 117 20.96 -13.79 10.06
N ASN A 118 20.57 -12.55 10.34
CA ASN A 118 21.19 -11.30 9.88
C ASN A 118 21.20 -11.11 8.35
N GLU A 119 20.50 -11.96 7.60
CA GLU A 119 20.27 -11.73 6.17
C GLU A 119 19.41 -10.47 5.99
N GLN A 120 19.66 -9.75 4.91
CA GLN A 120 18.94 -8.53 4.56
C GLN A 120 18.28 -8.70 3.20
N ILE A 121 17.03 -8.28 3.10
CA ILE A 121 16.28 -8.20 1.85
C ILE A 121 15.98 -6.73 1.61
N THR A 122 16.49 -6.19 0.51
CA THR A 122 16.27 -4.80 0.11
C THR A 122 15.50 -4.76 -1.19
N ILE A 123 14.46 -3.93 -1.25
CA ILE A 123 13.71 -3.63 -2.46
C ILE A 123 13.48 -2.13 -2.58
N ASP A 124 13.47 -1.65 -3.81
CA ASP A 124 13.08 -0.30 -4.17
C ASP A 124 11.86 -0.31 -5.09
N SER A 125 11.01 0.71 -4.96
CA SER A 125 9.89 0.90 -5.87
C SER A 125 9.56 2.37 -6.06
N THR A 126 9.04 2.68 -7.24
CA THR A 126 8.56 4.01 -7.60
C THR A 126 7.10 3.92 -8.04
N PHE A 127 6.26 4.72 -7.39
CA PHE A 127 4.83 4.82 -7.68
C PHE A 127 4.53 6.17 -8.33
N LYS A 128 3.74 6.13 -9.40
CA LYS A 128 3.13 7.32 -9.98
C LYS A 128 1.89 7.67 -9.19
N LEU A 129 1.52 8.95 -9.14
CA LEU A 129 0.25 9.42 -8.53
C LEU A 129 -0.95 9.16 -9.46
N GLU A 130 -1.04 7.92 -9.95
CA GLU A 130 -2.01 7.43 -10.93
C GLU A 130 -2.63 6.12 -10.41
N ILE A 131 -3.95 6.01 -10.54
CA ILE A 131 -4.73 4.79 -10.25
C ILE A 131 -5.20 4.15 -11.56
N PRO A 132 -5.45 2.83 -11.59
CA PRO A 132 -6.12 2.18 -12.71
C PRO A 132 -7.49 2.83 -12.97
N PHE A 133 -7.80 3.07 -14.24
CA PHE A 133 -9.12 3.55 -14.65
C PHE A 133 -9.92 2.44 -15.36
N ASN A 134 -9.21 1.64 -16.15
CA ASN A 134 -9.68 0.40 -16.77
C ASN A 134 -8.45 -0.52 -16.98
N GLU A 135 -8.61 -1.62 -17.73
CA GLU A 135 -7.50 -2.56 -17.97
C GLU A 135 -6.28 -1.95 -18.69
N GLU A 136 -6.48 -0.90 -19.48
CA GLU A 136 -5.47 -0.29 -20.35
C GLU A 136 -4.97 1.07 -19.85
N ASP A 137 -5.88 1.87 -19.28
CA ASP A 137 -5.69 3.27 -18.94
C ASP A 137 -5.56 3.52 -17.43
N THR A 138 -4.93 4.64 -17.12
CA THR A 138 -4.81 5.17 -15.76
C THR A 138 -5.27 6.61 -15.72
N ILE A 139 -5.75 7.03 -14.56
CA ILE A 139 -6.11 8.41 -14.29
C ILE A 139 -5.35 8.93 -13.07
N LEU A 140 -5.22 10.24 -12.92
CA LEU A 140 -4.63 10.84 -11.73
C LEU A 140 -5.36 10.37 -10.47
N ALA A 141 -4.61 9.97 -9.45
CA ALA A 141 -5.17 9.64 -8.15
C ALA A 141 -5.92 10.85 -7.56
N PRO A 142 -7.08 10.68 -6.90
CA PRO A 142 -7.71 11.78 -6.18
C PRO A 142 -6.82 12.28 -5.04
N SER A 143 -6.96 13.56 -4.68
CA SER A 143 -6.38 14.05 -3.42
C SER A 143 -6.94 13.31 -2.23
N GLY A 144 -6.10 13.02 -1.23
CA GLY A 144 -6.54 12.37 -0.01
C GLY A 144 -5.41 11.76 0.81
N ASN A 145 -5.82 10.99 1.81
CA ASN A 145 -4.91 10.21 2.64
C ASN A 145 -4.62 8.87 1.97
N TYR A 146 -3.35 8.51 1.93
CA TYR A 146 -2.85 7.26 1.39
C TYR A 146 -1.94 6.60 2.42
N GLU A 147 -1.64 5.34 2.21
CA GLU A 147 -0.68 4.60 3.01
C GLU A 147 0.25 3.75 2.16
N ILE A 148 1.54 3.82 2.45
CA ILE A 148 2.52 2.86 1.95
C ILE A 148 2.38 1.63 2.83
N GLN A 149 1.94 0.52 2.24
CA GLN A 149 1.86 -0.78 2.88
C GLN A 149 3.08 -1.62 2.51
N ILE A 150 3.74 -2.15 3.54
CA ILE A 150 4.85 -3.09 3.42
C ILE A 150 4.38 -4.42 3.99
N LEU A 151 4.38 -5.47 3.17
CA LEU A 151 3.93 -6.80 3.55
C LEU A 151 5.04 -7.83 3.38
N PHE A 152 5.21 -8.67 4.41
CA PHE A 152 6.11 -9.81 4.42
C PHE A 152 5.41 -11.01 5.06
N TYR A 153 5.53 -12.17 4.44
CA TYR A 153 4.70 -13.35 4.74
C TYR A 153 5.53 -14.52 5.28
N PRO A 154 5.93 -14.50 6.56
CA PRO A 154 6.58 -15.64 7.18
C PRO A 154 5.59 -16.81 7.29
N THR A 155 6.06 -18.03 7.05
CA THR A 155 5.22 -19.24 7.03
C THR A 155 4.90 -19.80 8.43
N ALA A 156 5.72 -19.46 9.42
CA ALA A 156 5.64 -19.99 10.78
C ALA A 156 5.25 -18.92 11.83
N GLN A 157 4.93 -17.71 11.37
CA GLN A 157 4.55 -16.57 12.21
C GLN A 157 3.41 -15.81 11.55
N ASN A 158 2.81 -14.86 12.26
CA ASN A 158 1.84 -13.97 11.66
C ASN A 158 2.48 -13.12 10.56
N GLU A 159 1.67 -12.72 9.60
CA GLU A 159 2.07 -11.75 8.58
C GLU A 159 2.64 -10.48 9.21
N PHE A 160 3.72 -9.99 8.62
CA PHE A 160 4.33 -8.75 9.00
C PHE A 160 3.79 -7.67 8.07
N ILE A 161 3.00 -6.75 8.64
CA ILE A 161 2.41 -5.63 7.93
C ILE A 161 2.82 -4.34 8.63
N TYR A 162 3.42 -3.42 7.88
CA TYR A 162 3.72 -2.07 8.34
C TYR A 162 3.10 -1.04 7.40
N ARG A 163 2.60 0.06 7.96
CA ARG A 163 1.87 1.11 7.23
C ARG A 163 2.47 2.46 7.55
N ILE A 164 2.79 3.23 6.51
CA ILE A 164 3.29 4.61 6.64
C ILE A 164 2.25 5.54 6.02
N PRO A 165 1.63 6.44 6.80
CA PRO A 165 0.66 7.39 6.27
C PRO A 165 1.37 8.42 5.38
N ILE A 166 0.75 8.74 4.26
CA ILE A 166 1.18 9.79 3.34
C ILE A 166 -0.04 10.56 2.83
N GLU A 167 0.17 11.73 2.24
CA GLU A 167 -0.87 12.59 1.70
C GLU A 167 -0.59 12.90 0.23
N ILE A 168 -1.61 12.78 -0.62
CA ILE A 168 -1.55 13.23 -2.01
C ILE A 168 -2.42 14.48 -2.15
N VAL A 169 -1.83 15.52 -2.73
CA VAL A 169 -2.45 16.83 -2.91
C VAL A 169 -2.30 17.25 -4.37
N GLN A 170 -3.23 16.77 -5.18
CA GLN A 170 -3.33 17.08 -6.60
C GLN A 170 -4.79 17.24 -7.04
N GLU A 171 -5.03 18.14 -8.00
CA GLU A 171 -6.35 18.27 -8.59
C GLU A 171 -6.54 17.20 -9.67
N ASN A 172 -7.69 16.52 -9.64
CA ASN A 172 -8.12 15.70 -10.76
C ASN A 172 -9.38 16.36 -11.36
N PRO A 173 -9.22 17.15 -12.44
CA PRO A 173 -10.34 17.86 -13.05
C PRO A 173 -11.28 16.91 -13.79
N GLU A 174 -10.81 15.75 -14.26
CA GLU A 174 -11.57 14.81 -15.07
C GLU A 174 -12.48 13.91 -14.23
N LEU A 175 -11.99 13.49 -13.06
CA LEU A 175 -12.70 12.55 -12.17
C LEU A 175 -13.79 13.26 -11.36
N VAL A 176 -14.98 12.68 -11.34
CA VAL A 176 -16.08 13.04 -10.43
C VAL A 176 -15.62 12.78 -8.99
N ASN A 177 -15.84 13.74 -8.10
CA ASN A 177 -15.53 13.56 -6.69
C ASN A 177 -16.38 12.43 -6.11
N ILE A 178 -15.77 11.57 -5.28
CA ILE A 178 -16.45 10.45 -4.64
C ILE A 178 -17.76 10.81 -3.93
N ASN A 179 -17.84 11.99 -3.29
CA ASN A 179 -19.06 12.40 -2.60
C ASN A 179 -20.18 12.76 -3.58
N ASP A 180 -19.83 13.37 -4.72
CA ASP A 180 -20.78 13.69 -5.77
C ASP A 180 -21.25 12.40 -6.47
N ALA A 181 -20.33 11.48 -6.76
CA ALA A 181 -20.65 10.17 -7.32
C ALA A 181 -21.55 9.36 -6.38
N ARG A 182 -21.28 9.38 -5.06
CA ARG A 182 -22.13 8.75 -4.05
C ARG A 182 -23.54 9.35 -4.05
N ALA A 183 -23.65 10.68 -4.10
CA ALA A 183 -24.94 11.36 -4.15
C ALA A 183 -25.74 10.94 -5.40
N GLN A 184 -25.09 10.88 -6.56
CA GLN A 184 -25.70 10.39 -7.80
C GLN A 184 -26.14 8.92 -7.69
N ALA A 185 -25.31 8.06 -7.10
CA ALA A 185 -25.64 6.65 -6.90
C ALA A 185 -26.89 6.46 -6.02
N MET A 186 -27.00 7.27 -4.95
CA MET A 186 -28.14 7.26 -4.04
C MET A 186 -29.44 7.81 -4.66
N ASP A 187 -29.34 8.73 -5.63
CA ASP A 187 -30.50 9.31 -6.32
C ASP A 187 -31.11 8.36 -7.37
N THR A 188 -30.46 7.24 -7.66
CA THR A 188 -31.00 6.26 -8.61
C THR A 188 -32.30 5.62 -8.10
N ASN A 189 -33.23 5.33 -9.02
CA ASN A 189 -34.45 4.57 -8.71
C ASN A 189 -34.15 3.20 -8.06
N LYS A 190 -33.02 2.60 -8.46
CA LYS A 190 -32.55 1.31 -7.91
C LYS A 190 -32.19 1.45 -6.43
N ALA A 191 -31.37 2.45 -6.08
CA ALA A 191 -30.99 2.71 -4.70
C ALA A 191 -32.21 3.09 -3.85
N SER A 192 -33.02 4.02 -4.33
CA SER A 192 -34.26 4.45 -3.67
C SER A 192 -35.18 3.25 -3.34
N GLY A 193 -35.42 2.36 -4.30
CA GLY A 193 -36.23 1.17 -4.07
C GLY A 193 -35.61 0.19 -3.08
N TRP A 194 -34.28 0.02 -3.10
CA TRP A 194 -33.58 -0.87 -2.20
C TRP A 194 -33.61 -0.36 -0.74
N PHE A 195 -33.29 0.91 -0.50
CA PHE A 195 -33.32 1.53 0.83
C PHE A 195 -34.75 1.62 1.42
N LEU A 196 -35.79 1.66 0.58
CA LEU A 196 -37.17 1.54 1.05
C LEU A 196 -37.48 0.14 1.61
N ASN A 197 -36.89 -0.92 1.03
CA ASN A 197 -37.11 -2.31 1.42
C ASN A 197 -36.19 -2.75 2.58
N TYR A 198 -34.98 -2.22 2.61
CA TYR A 198 -33.95 -2.51 3.60
C TYR A 198 -33.60 -1.19 4.27
N ARG A 199 -34.36 -0.85 5.32
CA ARG A 199 -34.09 0.32 6.16
C ARG A 199 -33.17 -0.08 7.29
N ASP A 200 -32.24 0.80 7.60
CA ASP A 200 -31.40 0.65 8.77
C ASP A 200 -32.27 0.75 10.04
N GLY A 201 -32.23 -0.27 10.88
CA GLY A 201 -33.11 -0.38 12.04
C GLY A 201 -33.17 -1.78 12.63
N GLU A 202 -34.26 -2.09 13.33
CA GLU A 202 -34.37 -3.32 14.13
C GLU A 202 -34.21 -4.63 13.34
N LYS A 203 -34.50 -4.60 12.04
CA LYS A 203 -34.43 -5.79 11.18
C LYS A 203 -33.13 -5.91 10.39
N TYR A 204 -32.55 -4.79 9.98
CA TYR A 204 -31.38 -4.78 9.12
C TYR A 204 -30.38 -3.72 9.59
N VAL A 205 -29.10 -4.09 9.57
CA VAL A 205 -27.98 -3.16 9.67
C VAL A 205 -27.45 -2.94 8.26
N ILE A 206 -27.35 -1.69 7.84
CA ILE A 206 -26.80 -1.34 6.53
C ILE A 206 -25.34 -0.93 6.66
N SER A 207 -24.49 -1.47 5.80
CA SER A 207 -23.09 -1.05 5.65
C SER A 207 -22.77 -0.74 4.19
N GLU A 208 -21.97 0.29 3.97
CA GLU A 208 -21.35 0.60 2.68
C GLU A 208 -19.96 -0.06 2.65
N GLU A 209 -19.63 -0.74 1.55
CA GLU A 209 -18.26 -1.16 1.28
C GLU A 209 -17.42 0.00 0.76
N ILE A 210 -16.09 -0.09 0.91
CA ILE A 210 -15.20 0.96 0.40
C ILE A 210 -15.39 1.05 -1.13
N PRO A 211 -15.71 2.23 -1.67
CA PRO A 211 -15.94 2.39 -3.10
C PRO A 211 -14.65 2.30 -3.90
N TYR A 212 -14.77 1.89 -5.16
CA TYR A 212 -13.66 1.69 -6.09
C TYR A 212 -14.06 2.07 -7.52
N ILE A 213 -13.09 2.14 -8.43
CA ILE A 213 -13.30 2.40 -9.84
C ILE A 213 -13.15 1.09 -10.61
N GLU A 214 -14.13 0.78 -11.44
CA GLU A 214 -14.09 -0.37 -12.35
C GLU A 214 -14.64 0.05 -13.71
N ASP A 215 -13.86 -0.22 -14.76
CA ASP A 215 -14.21 0.08 -16.15
C ASP A 215 -14.78 1.50 -16.35
N GLY A 216 -14.13 2.49 -15.75
CA GLY A 216 -14.51 3.90 -15.85
C GLY A 216 -15.74 4.32 -15.03
N HIS A 217 -16.20 3.50 -14.09
CA HIS A 217 -17.32 3.81 -13.21
C HIS A 217 -16.90 3.75 -11.75
N TRP A 218 -17.41 4.67 -10.94
CA TRP A 218 -17.44 4.50 -9.49
C TRP A 218 -18.44 3.42 -9.12
N ILE A 219 -17.97 2.41 -8.39
CA ILE A 219 -18.78 1.32 -7.89
C ILE A 219 -19.06 1.54 -6.40
N PHE A 220 -20.33 1.59 -6.07
CA PHE A 220 -20.81 1.66 -4.69
C PHE A 220 -21.59 0.38 -4.36
N THR A 221 -21.17 -0.30 -3.30
CA THR A 221 -21.82 -1.51 -2.80
C THR A 221 -22.36 -1.27 -1.40
N TRP A 222 -23.66 -1.49 -1.22
CA TRP A 222 -24.31 -1.50 0.10
C TRP A 222 -24.80 -2.90 0.42
N LYS A 223 -24.62 -3.31 1.68
CA LYS A 223 -25.09 -4.57 2.22
C LYS A 223 -26.09 -4.32 3.33
N ALA A 224 -27.21 -5.03 3.30
CA ALA A 224 -28.15 -5.13 4.39
C ALA A 224 -28.02 -6.50 5.05
N MET A 225 -27.46 -6.49 6.26
CA MET A 225 -27.28 -7.67 7.10
C MET A 225 -28.44 -7.78 8.07
N ASN A 226 -28.90 -8.99 8.37
CA ASN A 226 -29.91 -9.17 9.41
C ASN A 226 -29.33 -8.74 10.77
N ALA A 227 -30.04 -7.86 11.48
CA ALA A 227 -29.62 -7.41 12.80
C ALA A 227 -29.59 -8.57 13.82
N ASP A 228 -30.45 -9.59 13.63
CA ASP A 228 -30.41 -10.84 14.37
C ASP A 228 -29.48 -11.84 13.69
N GLN A 229 -28.22 -11.86 14.14
CA GLN A 229 -27.18 -12.79 13.65
C GLN A 229 -27.46 -14.26 13.99
N SER A 230 -28.50 -14.58 14.77
CA SER A 230 -28.92 -15.97 14.99
C SER A 230 -29.70 -16.56 13.81
N VAL A 231 -30.15 -15.71 12.88
CA VAL A 231 -30.87 -16.11 11.67
C VAL A 231 -29.92 -16.05 10.48
N ASP A 232 -29.52 -17.22 10.00
CA ASP A 232 -28.67 -17.37 8.80
C ASP A 232 -29.47 -17.06 7.53
N LEU A 233 -29.59 -15.77 7.22
CA LEU A 233 -30.13 -15.27 5.96
C LEU A 233 -29.00 -14.62 5.16
N PRO A 234 -28.94 -14.85 3.85
CA PRO A 234 -27.93 -14.22 3.01
C PRO A 234 -28.18 -12.72 2.97
N ASP A 235 -27.08 -11.97 3.08
CA ASP A 235 -27.06 -10.52 2.93
C ASP A 235 -27.75 -10.09 1.63
N LYS A 236 -28.41 -8.94 1.70
CA LYS A 236 -28.97 -8.30 0.52
C LYS A 236 -28.00 -7.23 0.07
N GLU A 237 -27.66 -7.27 -1.20
CA GLU A 237 -26.64 -6.39 -1.77
C GLU A 237 -27.28 -5.45 -2.79
N LEU A 238 -26.80 -4.21 -2.80
CA LEU A 238 -27.07 -3.21 -3.80
C LEU A 238 -25.73 -2.75 -4.37
N VAL A 239 -25.51 -3.00 -5.66
CA VAL A 239 -24.40 -2.42 -6.41
C VAL A 239 -24.93 -1.35 -7.35
N VAL A 240 -24.36 -0.15 -7.32
CA VAL A 240 -24.66 0.95 -8.24
C VAL A 240 -23.35 1.44 -8.86
N ALA A 241 -23.35 1.56 -10.18
CA ALA A 241 -22.26 2.13 -10.96
C ALA A 241 -22.67 3.55 -11.41
N VAL A 242 -21.75 4.50 -11.26
CA VAL A 242 -21.90 5.90 -11.72
C VAL A 242 -20.68 6.24 -12.56
N ASP A 243 -20.84 6.98 -13.65
CA ASP A 243 -19.72 7.40 -14.48
C ASP A 243 -18.65 8.13 -13.64
N ALA A 244 -17.40 7.69 -13.77
CA ALA A 244 -16.30 8.26 -12.99
C ALA A 244 -15.79 9.58 -13.58
N LEU A 245 -16.09 9.86 -14.85
CA LEU A 245 -15.68 11.09 -15.54
C LEU A 245 -16.80 12.13 -15.52
N LYS A 246 -16.43 13.40 -15.40
CA LYS A 246 -17.39 14.51 -15.53
C LYS A 246 -17.88 14.59 -16.97
N GLU A 247 -19.20 14.70 -17.16
CA GLU A 247 -19.76 15.02 -18.48
C GLU A 247 -19.30 16.42 -18.92
N GLU A 248 -18.81 16.54 -20.16
CA GLU A 248 -18.44 17.82 -20.79
C GLU A 248 -19.65 18.69 -21.18
#